data_AF-M1UG79-F1
#
_entry.id   AF-M1UG79-F1
#
_cell.length_a   1.000
_cell.length_b   1.000
_cell.length_c   1.000
_cell.angle_alpha   90.00
_cell.angle_beta   90.00
_cell.angle_gamma   90.00
#
_symmetry.space_group_name_H-M   'P 1'
#
loop_
_entity.id
_entity.type
_entity.pdbx_description
1 polymer ?
#
loop_
_entity_poly.entity_id
_entity_poly.type
_entity_poly.pdbx_seq_one_letter_code
_entity_poly.pdbx_strand_id
1 'polypeptide(L)'
;MGEIISATTRFMQANGKEAEFLAKSAILLRQAHKHRNDGELTLALEIGYQSALRTAGAVIAGSPVSKRKRKPRGAWQQLRLVNAQSAMWAEELSKYSQIRSRAASGLEIDLSTEGLDEFLGKVRNFHDEVEQGLGWSTEAA
;
A
#
# COMPACT_ATOMS: atom_id res chain seq x y z
N MET A 1 1.99 -25.13 -31.93
CA MET A 1 2.03 -23.66 -32.18
C MET A 1 2.35 -23.00 -30.85
N GLY A 2 3.54 -22.43 -30.70
CA GLY A 2 3.95 -21.73 -29.48
C GLY A 2 3.51 -20.27 -29.56
N GLU A 3 2.70 -19.84 -28.60
CA GLU A 3 2.25 -18.46 -28.49
C GLU A 3 3.42 -17.59 -28.01
N ILE A 4 3.95 -16.74 -28.90
CA ILE A 4 5.04 -15.82 -28.59
C ILE A 4 4.42 -14.58 -27.91
N ILE A 5 4.31 -14.61 -26.58
CA ILE A 5 3.91 -13.43 -25.80
C ILE A 5 5.08 -12.44 -25.80
N SER A 6 4.97 -11.39 -26.62
CA SER A 6 5.96 -10.33 -26.75
C SER A 6 6.25 -9.63 -25.42
N ALA A 7 7.51 -9.25 -25.18
CA ALA A 7 7.95 -8.58 -23.96
C ALA A 7 7.19 -7.26 -23.70
N THR A 8 6.77 -6.55 -24.75
CA THR A 8 6.06 -5.27 -24.70
C THR A 8 4.70 -5.36 -24.01
N THR A 9 3.95 -6.45 -24.23
CA THR A 9 2.65 -6.66 -23.58
C THR A 9 2.81 -6.79 -22.07
N ARG A 10 3.91 -7.39 -21.60
CA ARG A 10 4.18 -7.64 -20.19
C ARG A 10 4.57 -6.38 -19.42
N PHE A 11 5.27 -5.45 -20.07
CA PHE A 11 5.60 -4.14 -19.50
C PHE A 11 4.36 -3.24 -19.38
N MET A 12 3.49 -3.18 -20.40
CA MET A 12 2.22 -2.44 -20.31
C MET A 12 1.29 -3.02 -19.23
N GLN A 13 1.27 -4.34 -19.06
CA GLN A 13 0.41 -5.00 -18.06
C GLN A 13 0.90 -4.81 -16.62
N ALA A 14 2.21 -4.69 -16.40
CA ALA A 14 2.78 -4.34 -15.10
C ALA A 14 2.41 -2.89 -14.69
N ASN A 15 2.58 -1.95 -15.63
CA ASN A 15 2.13 -0.56 -15.44
C ASN A 15 0.61 -0.47 -15.22
N GLY A 16 -0.18 -1.31 -15.89
CA GLY A 16 -1.62 -1.34 -15.71
C GLY A 16 -2.05 -1.74 -14.30
N LYS A 17 -1.43 -2.77 -13.72
CA LYS A 17 -1.75 -3.20 -12.34
C LYS A 17 -1.27 -2.21 -11.29
N GLU A 18 -0.10 -1.63 -11.48
CA GLU A 18 0.42 -0.57 -10.61
C GLU A 18 -0.53 0.63 -10.57
N ALA A 19 -0.92 1.16 -11.73
CA ALA A 19 -1.87 2.25 -11.84
C ALA A 19 -3.24 1.91 -11.25
N GLU A 20 -3.73 0.68 -11.45
CA GLU A 20 -5.00 0.22 -10.86
C GLU A 20 -4.95 0.22 -9.33
N PHE A 21 -3.84 -0.25 -8.75
CA PHE A 21 -3.65 -0.22 -7.31
C PHE A 21 -3.57 1.21 -6.77
N LEU A 22 -2.89 2.12 -7.45
CA LEU A 22 -2.81 3.52 -7.05
C LEU A 22 -4.15 4.23 -7.12
N ALA A 23 -4.89 4.09 -8.22
CA ALA A 23 -6.22 4.66 -8.33
C ALA A 23 -7.15 4.20 -7.20
N LYS A 24 -7.10 2.91 -6.84
CA LYS A 24 -7.85 2.36 -5.71
C LYS A 24 -7.37 2.92 -4.37
N SER A 25 -6.06 3.06 -4.19
CA SER A 25 -5.48 3.65 -2.98
C SER A 25 -5.97 5.08 -2.75
N ALA A 26 -6.01 5.91 -3.81
CA ALA A 26 -6.47 7.31 -3.74
C ALA A 26 -7.96 7.40 -3.38
N ILE A 27 -8.80 6.50 -3.92
CA ILE A 27 -10.23 6.44 -3.56
C ILE A 27 -10.40 6.09 -2.08
N LEU A 28 -9.70 5.06 -1.60
CA LEU A 28 -9.78 4.64 -0.21
C LEU A 28 -9.26 5.72 0.73
N LEU A 29 -8.16 6.41 0.41
CA LEU A 29 -7.62 7.48 1.26
C LEU A 29 -8.64 8.63 1.43
N ARG A 30 -9.32 9.03 0.34
CA ARG A 30 -10.40 10.04 0.42
C ARG A 30 -11.57 9.56 1.27
N GLN A 31 -11.95 8.29 1.16
CA GLN A 31 -12.99 7.70 2.01
C GLN A 31 -12.58 7.67 3.49
N ALA A 32 -11.33 7.32 3.78
CA ALA A 32 -10.80 7.33 5.15
C ALA A 32 -10.87 8.73 5.77
N HIS A 33 -10.49 9.78 5.03
CA HIS A 33 -10.63 11.16 5.49
C HIS A 33 -12.09 11.56 5.72
N LYS A 34 -13.01 11.11 4.88
CA LYS A 34 -14.44 11.34 5.10
C LYS A 34 -14.91 10.72 6.42
N HIS A 35 -14.63 9.43 6.65
CA HIS A 35 -14.97 8.76 7.90
C HIS A 35 -14.32 9.41 9.12
N ARG A 36 -13.08 9.88 9.00
CA ARG A 36 -12.41 10.65 10.05
C ARG A 36 -13.18 11.93 10.38
N ASN A 37 -13.63 12.66 9.37
CA ASN A 37 -14.40 13.90 9.56
C ASN A 37 -15.80 13.65 10.13
N ASP A 38 -16.38 12.50 9.82
CA ASP A 38 -17.68 12.05 10.35
C ASP A 38 -17.55 11.48 11.79
N GLY A 39 -16.34 11.40 12.36
CA GLY A 39 -16.07 10.88 13.70
C GLY A 39 -15.99 9.34 13.78
N GLU A 40 -16.03 8.65 12.65
CA GLU A 40 -16.02 7.20 12.54
C GLU A 40 -14.58 6.64 12.54
N LEU A 41 -13.86 6.84 13.66
CA LEU A 41 -12.40 6.62 13.75
C LEU A 41 -11.97 5.18 13.38
N THR A 42 -12.69 4.17 13.87
CA THR A 42 -12.38 2.76 13.56
C THR A 42 -12.51 2.46 12.07
N LEU A 43 -13.54 3.01 11.43
CA LEU A 43 -13.77 2.80 10.00
C LEU A 43 -12.74 3.57 9.16
N ALA A 44 -12.39 4.79 9.58
CA ALA A 44 -11.31 5.56 8.99
C ALA A 44 -9.97 4.83 9.06
N LEU A 45 -9.63 4.23 10.21
CA LEU A 45 -8.42 3.40 10.38
C LEU A 45 -8.43 2.20 9.42
N GLU A 46 -9.55 1.46 9.38
CA GLU A 46 -9.72 0.30 8.50
C GLU A 46 -9.48 0.66 7.03
N ILE A 47 -10.18 1.68 6.55
CA ILE A 47 -10.11 2.12 5.14
C ILE A 47 -8.74 2.73 4.82
N GLY A 48 -8.15 3.50 5.74
CA GLY A 48 -6.79 4.03 5.58
C GLY A 48 -5.74 2.92 5.48
N TYR A 49 -5.88 1.86 6.27
CA TYR A 49 -5.00 0.70 6.20
C TYR A 49 -5.17 -0.09 4.89
N GLN A 50 -6.39 -0.20 4.39
CA GLN A 50 -6.63 -0.77 3.06
C GLN A 50 -5.97 0.08 1.96
N SER A 51 -6.07 1.41 2.04
CA SER A 51 -5.36 2.33 1.12
C SER A 51 -3.85 2.06 1.12
N ALA A 52 -3.23 1.97 2.30
CA ALA A 52 -1.82 1.67 2.47
C ALA A 52 -1.42 0.32 1.82
N LEU A 53 -2.25 -0.73 1.98
CA LEU A 53 -2.02 -2.03 1.35
C LEU A 53 -2.15 -1.97 -0.17
N ARG A 54 -3.01 -1.11 -0.73
CA ARG A 54 -3.10 -0.89 -2.17
C ARG A 54 -1.87 -0.17 -2.69
N THR A 55 -1.38 0.86 -2.00
CA THR A 55 -0.11 1.50 -2.33
C THR A 55 1.04 0.49 -2.31
N ALA A 56 1.14 -0.35 -1.27
CA ALA A 56 2.10 -1.46 -1.22
C ALA A 56 1.97 -2.42 -2.41
N GLY A 57 0.73 -2.75 -2.80
CA GLY A 57 0.42 -3.57 -3.97
C GLY A 57 0.90 -2.95 -5.28
N ALA A 58 0.79 -1.64 -5.44
CA ALA A 58 1.32 -0.91 -6.59
C ALA A 58 2.85 -1.07 -6.69
N VAL A 59 3.56 -0.80 -5.59
CA VAL A 59 5.03 -0.97 -5.52
C VAL A 59 5.45 -2.38 -5.93
N ILE A 60 4.79 -3.39 -5.34
CA ILE A 60 5.13 -4.78 -5.58
C ILE A 60 4.86 -5.14 -7.04
N ALA A 61 3.75 -4.67 -7.62
CA ALA A 61 3.36 -4.93 -9.01
C ALA A 61 4.38 -4.36 -10.01
N GLY A 62 4.89 -3.14 -9.76
CA GLY A 62 5.95 -2.51 -10.57
C GLY A 62 7.33 -3.14 -10.38
N SER A 63 7.57 -3.81 -9.25
CA SER A 63 8.89 -4.36 -8.92
C SER A 63 9.18 -5.78 -9.49
N PRO A 64 10.46 -6.20 -9.55
CA PRO A 64 10.85 -7.58 -9.82
C PRO A 64 10.29 -8.61 -8.82
N VAL A 65 9.91 -8.19 -7.60
CA VAL A 65 9.31 -9.07 -6.57
C VAL A 65 7.99 -9.66 -7.07
N SER A 66 7.24 -8.96 -7.94
CA SER A 66 6.01 -9.49 -8.53
C SER A 66 6.22 -10.83 -9.23
N LYS A 67 7.37 -11.01 -9.90
CA LYS A 67 7.70 -12.17 -10.75
C LYS A 67 8.39 -13.32 -9.99
N ARG A 68 8.76 -13.15 -8.72
CA ARG A 68 9.47 -14.18 -7.94
C ARG A 68 8.60 -15.43 -7.74
N LYS A 69 9.17 -16.61 -8.07
CA LYS A 69 8.51 -17.93 -7.90
C LYS A 69 8.20 -18.26 -6.45
N ARG A 70 9.07 -17.86 -5.52
CA ARG A 70 8.88 -18.00 -4.07
C ARG A 70 8.91 -16.61 -3.44
N LYS A 71 7.80 -16.19 -2.84
CA LYS A 71 7.70 -14.95 -2.09
C LYS A 71 6.67 -15.08 -0.97
N PRO A 72 6.79 -14.28 0.11
CA PRO A 72 5.79 -14.24 1.17
C PRO A 72 4.40 -13.91 0.64
N ARG A 73 3.33 -14.34 1.33
CA ARG A 73 1.95 -14.00 0.93
C ARG A 73 1.53 -12.59 1.36
N GLY A 74 2.04 -12.09 2.47
CA GLY A 74 1.64 -10.77 3.00
C GLY A 74 2.28 -9.62 2.23
N ALA A 75 1.51 -8.53 2.05
CA ALA A 75 1.94 -7.35 1.31
C ALA A 75 3.17 -6.69 1.96
N TRP A 76 3.19 -6.51 3.28
CA TRP A 76 4.33 -5.91 3.97
C TRP A 76 5.62 -6.72 3.83
N GLN A 77 5.53 -8.05 3.92
CA GLN A 77 6.69 -8.92 3.73
C GLN A 77 7.19 -8.89 2.29
N GLN A 78 6.31 -8.75 1.30
CA GLN A 78 6.72 -8.56 -0.10
C GLN A 78 7.31 -7.17 -0.33
N LEU A 79 6.74 -6.12 0.28
CA LEU A 79 7.20 -4.73 0.14
C LEU A 79 8.64 -4.56 0.66
N ARG A 80 8.99 -5.22 1.78
CA ARG A 80 10.36 -5.27 2.32
C ARG A 80 11.40 -5.85 1.36
N LEU A 81 10.98 -6.62 0.36
CA LEU A 81 11.89 -7.24 -0.62
C LEU A 81 12.17 -6.34 -1.83
N VAL A 82 11.50 -5.18 -1.94
CA VAL A 82 11.62 -4.29 -3.10
C VAL A 82 12.90 -3.46 -3.02
N ASN A 83 13.01 -2.58 -2.04
CA ASN A 83 14.19 -1.74 -1.76
C ASN A 83 14.13 -1.22 -0.31
N ALA A 84 15.18 -0.50 0.12
CA ALA A 84 15.29 0.04 1.48
C ALA A 84 14.13 0.97 1.84
N GLN A 85 13.76 1.88 0.93
CA GLN A 85 12.65 2.81 1.13
C GLN A 85 11.31 2.10 1.36
N SER A 86 11.01 1.09 0.53
CA SER A 86 9.83 0.24 0.66
C SER A 86 9.84 -0.55 1.98
N ALA A 87 11.01 -0.98 2.45
CA ALA A 87 11.14 -1.66 3.73
C ALA A 87 10.82 -0.73 4.92
N MET A 88 11.23 0.54 4.87
CA MET A 88 10.87 1.54 5.89
C MET A 88 9.36 1.75 5.94
N TRP A 89 8.71 1.93 4.79
CA TRP A 89 7.23 2.04 4.74
C TRP A 89 6.52 0.81 5.27
N ALA A 90 7.03 -0.38 4.95
CA ALA A 90 6.50 -1.64 5.47
C ALA A 90 6.67 -1.75 6.99
N GLU A 91 7.76 -1.25 7.56
CA GLU A 91 7.97 -1.21 9.01
C GLU A 91 7.00 -0.25 9.68
N GLU A 92 6.92 0.99 9.20
CA GLU A 92 6.07 2.05 9.76
C GLU A 92 4.58 1.68 9.73
N LEU A 93 4.07 1.27 8.56
CA LEU A 93 2.63 1.07 8.38
C LEU A 93 2.14 -0.29 8.90
N SER A 94 3.00 -1.29 9.00
CA SER A 94 2.59 -2.62 9.52
C SER A 94 2.21 -2.59 11.01
N LYS A 95 2.75 -1.62 11.78
CA LYS A 95 2.44 -1.42 13.21
C LYS A 95 0.94 -1.24 13.47
N TYR A 96 0.22 -0.63 12.52
CA TYR A 96 -1.21 -0.38 12.62
C TYR A 96 -2.09 -1.63 12.40
N SER A 97 -1.52 -2.76 11.96
CA SER A 97 -2.26 -4.01 11.76
C SER A 97 -2.91 -4.52 13.05
N GLN A 98 -2.21 -4.41 14.18
CA GLN A 98 -2.70 -4.90 15.47
C GLN A 98 -3.82 -4.00 16.01
N ILE A 99 -3.65 -2.67 15.90
CA ILE A 99 -4.65 -1.68 16.29
C ILE A 99 -5.94 -1.90 15.50
N ARG A 100 -5.82 -2.01 14.16
CA ARG A 100 -6.95 -2.33 13.27
C ARG A 100 -7.64 -3.64 13.66
N SER A 101 -6.87 -4.70 13.89
CA SER A 101 -7.45 -6.01 14.22
C SER A 101 -8.26 -5.98 15.51
N ARG A 102 -7.79 -5.25 16.52
CA ARG A 102 -8.52 -5.07 17.78
C ARG A 102 -9.80 -4.27 17.56
N ALA A 103 -9.70 -3.16 16.84
CA ALA A 103 -10.83 -2.30 16.51
C ALA A 103 -11.94 -3.05 15.76
N ALA A 104 -11.56 -3.87 14.77
CA ALA A 104 -12.49 -4.69 14.00
C ALA A 104 -13.18 -5.80 14.82
N SER A 105 -12.56 -6.24 15.91
CA SER A 105 -13.15 -7.21 16.86
C SER A 105 -13.96 -6.54 17.98
N GLY A 106 -14.19 -5.22 17.91
CA GLY A 106 -14.91 -4.48 18.96
C GLY A 106 -14.16 -4.38 20.28
N LEU A 107 -12.85 -4.68 20.28
CA LEU A 107 -12.01 -4.48 21.46
C LEU A 107 -11.69 -3.00 21.59
N GLU A 108 -11.63 -2.53 22.83
CA GLU A 108 -11.19 -1.18 23.13
C GLU A 108 -9.77 -0.95 22.56
N ILE A 109 -9.67 0.12 21.79
CA ILE A 109 -8.46 0.62 21.18
C ILE A 109 -8.26 2.06 21.65
N ASP A 110 -7.08 2.33 22.18
CA ASP A 110 -6.64 3.69 22.48
C ASP A 110 -6.11 4.32 21.18
N LEU A 111 -7.04 4.77 20.34
CA LEU A 111 -6.73 5.53 19.13
C LEU A 111 -7.33 6.92 19.26
N SER A 112 -6.48 7.88 19.61
CA SER A 112 -6.86 9.28 19.57
C SER A 112 -7.05 9.77 18.13
N THR A 113 -7.81 10.86 17.98
CA THR A 113 -7.98 11.54 16.68
C THR A 113 -6.62 11.95 16.11
N GLU A 114 -5.70 12.40 16.95
CA GLU A 114 -4.35 12.80 16.57
C GLU A 114 -3.54 11.60 16.06
N GLY A 115 -3.65 10.44 16.72
CA GLY A 115 -2.99 9.20 16.27
C GLY A 115 -3.53 8.69 14.94
N LEU A 116 -4.84 8.85 14.70
CA LEU A 116 -5.46 8.56 13.40
C LEU A 116 -4.99 9.56 12.32
N ASP A 117 -4.89 10.85 12.64
CA ASP A 117 -4.42 11.87 11.70
C ASP A 117 -2.96 11.65 11.32
N GLU A 118 -2.10 11.28 12.29
CA GLU A 118 -0.72 10.88 12.03
C GLU A 118 -0.66 9.67 11.08
N PHE A 119 -1.48 8.64 11.35
CA PHE A 119 -1.57 7.47 10.50
C PHE A 119 -1.98 7.81 9.07
N LEU A 120 -3.07 8.57 8.88
CA LEU A 120 -3.54 8.97 7.56
C LEU A 120 -2.52 9.87 6.85
N GLY A 121 -1.80 10.72 7.58
CA GLY A 121 -0.66 11.49 7.07
C GLY A 121 0.45 10.58 6.52
N LYS A 122 0.83 9.52 7.24
CA LYS A 122 1.81 8.53 6.76
C LYS A 122 1.32 7.79 5.52
N VAL A 123 0.06 7.37 5.49
CA VAL A 123 -0.53 6.69 4.31
C VAL A 123 -0.52 7.61 3.10
N ARG A 124 -0.87 8.89 3.28
CA ARG A 124 -0.79 9.89 2.23
C ARG A 124 0.63 10.10 1.73
N ASN A 125 1.59 10.29 2.63
CA ASN A 125 2.99 10.47 2.23
C ASN A 125 3.50 9.27 1.43
N PHE A 126 3.17 8.04 1.87
CA PHE A 126 3.53 6.84 1.12
C PHE A 126 2.86 6.84 -0.27
N HIS A 127 1.56 7.14 -0.36
CA HIS A 127 0.85 7.24 -1.63
C HIS A 127 1.48 8.26 -2.57
N ASP A 128 1.72 9.47 -2.10
CA ASP A 128 2.24 10.59 -2.88
C ASP A 128 3.67 10.30 -3.37
N GLU A 129 4.52 9.70 -2.53
CA GLU A 129 5.89 9.29 -2.90
C GLU A 129 5.88 8.26 -4.05
N VAL A 130 4.97 7.28 -3.95
CA VAL A 130 4.75 6.28 -4.99
C VAL A 130 4.22 6.90 -6.29
N GLU A 131 3.19 7.74 -6.20
CA GLU A 131 2.54 8.36 -7.36
C GLU A 131 3.51 9.27 -8.13
N GLN A 132 4.37 9.99 -7.42
CA GLN A 132 5.37 10.88 -8.01
C GLN A 132 6.57 10.14 -8.60
N GLY A 133 6.71 8.83 -8.34
CA GLY A 133 7.84 8.02 -8.81
C GLY A 133 9.20 8.44 -8.24
N LEU A 134 9.20 9.31 -7.22
CA LEU A 134 10.40 9.83 -6.53
C LEU A 134 11.04 8.69 -5.73
N GLY A 135 11.80 7.85 -6.43
CA GLY A 135 12.60 6.77 -5.84
C GLY A 135 12.51 5.42 -6.54
N TRP A 136 11.73 5.27 -7.63
CA TRP A 136 11.55 3.98 -8.32
C TRP A 136 12.22 3.90 -9.69
N SER A 137 12.99 4.93 -10.06
CA SER A 137 13.99 4.80 -11.11
C SER A 137 14.88 3.61 -10.77
N THR A 138 14.68 2.57 -11.57
CA THR A 138 15.27 1.25 -11.43
C THR A 138 16.79 1.40 -11.38
N GLU A 139 17.42 1.18 -10.22
CA GLU A 139 18.81 0.70 -10.19
C GLU A 139 18.78 -0.72 -10.75
N ALA A 140 18.79 -0.80 -12.09
CA ALA A 140 19.24 -1.96 -12.81
C ALA A 140 20.77 -1.93 -12.74
N ALA A 141 21.33 -2.80 -11.89
CA ALA A 141 22.72 -3.23 -11.99
C ALA A 141 22.74 -4.68 -12.47
#